data_AF-A0A0Q5FEC5-F1
#
_entry.id   AF-A0A0Q5FEC5-F1
#
_cell.length_a   1.000
_cell.length_b   1.000
_cell.length_c   1.000
_cell.angle_alpha   90.00
_cell.angle_beta   90.00
_cell.angle_gamma   90.00
#
_symmetry.space_group_name_H-M   'P 1'
#
loop_
_entity.id
_entity.type
_entity.pdbx_description
1 polymer ?
#
loop_
_entity_poly.entity_id
_entity_poly.type
_entity_poly.pdbx_seq_one_letter_code
_entity_poly.pdbx_strand_id
1 'polypeptide(L)'
;MSAAMTVLGMSFLTSGSTDGCGITLGGNAAHVEHWPYNPDGEPLTLVATLDCAQLRQHIQTDSLPAHGILYVFSTYSPDGYFLDSITFDAAVLHRPTRASGYTAVLAAGNHELQYSPVASIEQRSAILGERTLGPQDIPADSLISMTPPHWAPTNPPIDDDYEFFCQFYSADFPAPFTDVFYLTDAVAHLYLRKTGSQAQAAGLFFVHTA
;
A
#
# COMPACT_ATOMS: atom_id res chain seq x y z
N MET A 1 -25.29 15.45 -7.30
CA MET A 1 -24.80 14.67 -8.45
C MET A 1 -23.33 14.40 -8.16
N SER A 2 -22.94 13.15 -7.94
CA SER A 2 -21.51 12.84 -7.81
C SER A 2 -20.87 12.97 -9.19
N ALA A 3 -19.72 13.64 -9.27
CA ALA A 3 -19.03 13.95 -10.51
C ALA A 3 -18.06 12.82 -10.87
N ALA A 4 -17.73 12.71 -12.16
CA ALA A 4 -16.64 11.83 -12.58
C ALA A 4 -15.31 12.29 -11.97
N MET A 5 -14.46 11.34 -11.62
CA MET A 5 -13.16 11.57 -10.97
C MET A 5 -12.02 11.16 -11.89
N THR A 6 -11.03 12.01 -12.07
CA THR A 6 -9.79 11.65 -12.75
C THR A 6 -8.85 10.96 -11.76
N VAL A 7 -8.30 9.82 -12.16
CA VAL A 7 -7.34 9.02 -11.38
C VAL A 7 -6.17 8.61 -12.26
N LEU A 8 -5.09 8.15 -11.63
CA LEU A 8 -3.95 7.56 -12.34
C LEU A 8 -4.01 6.04 -12.17
N GLY A 9 -4.43 5.31 -13.21
CA GLY A 9 -4.39 3.86 -13.22
C GLY A 9 -2.95 3.35 -13.29
N MET A 10 -2.66 2.27 -12.58
CA MET A 10 -1.36 1.61 -12.62
C MET A 10 -1.37 0.45 -13.62
N SER A 11 -0.35 0.36 -14.46
CA SER A 11 0.00 -0.88 -15.16
C SER A 11 1.39 -1.32 -14.72
N PHE A 12 1.67 -2.62 -14.75
CA PHE A 12 2.92 -3.16 -14.20
C PHE A 12 3.81 -3.75 -15.29
N LEU A 13 5.06 -3.30 -15.32
CA LEU A 13 6.08 -3.77 -16.24
C LEU A 13 6.61 -5.14 -15.79
N THR A 14 7.11 -5.92 -16.74
CA THR A 14 7.87 -7.14 -16.44
C THR A 14 9.16 -6.79 -15.68
N SER A 15 9.67 -7.74 -14.89
CA SER A 15 10.92 -7.59 -14.14
C SER A 15 12.07 -6.99 -14.98
N GLY A 16 12.82 -6.06 -14.38
CA GLY A 16 14.05 -5.50 -14.96
C GLY A 16 13.88 -4.17 -15.71
N SER A 17 12.66 -3.59 -15.77
CA SER A 17 12.45 -2.25 -16.34
C SER A 17 12.75 -1.12 -15.35
N THR A 18 13.42 -0.07 -15.83
CA THR A 18 13.73 1.16 -15.08
C THR A 18 12.74 2.30 -15.32
N ASP A 19 11.76 2.14 -16.22
CA ASP A 19 10.83 3.19 -16.64
C ASP A 19 9.63 3.36 -15.69
N GLY A 20 9.83 3.06 -14.40
CA GLY A 20 8.78 3.13 -13.38
C GLY A 20 8.42 4.56 -12.98
N CYS A 21 7.23 4.72 -12.42
CA CYS A 21 6.76 5.99 -11.84
C CYS A 21 7.20 6.22 -10.39
N GLY A 22 8.03 5.32 -9.83
CA GLY A 22 8.39 5.33 -8.41
C GLY A 22 7.58 4.37 -7.54
N ILE A 23 6.54 3.70 -8.06
CA ILE A 23 5.89 2.58 -7.37
C ILE A 23 6.40 1.26 -7.94
N THR A 24 6.71 0.32 -7.07
CA THR A 24 7.14 -1.04 -7.43
C THR A 24 6.41 -2.04 -6.56
N LEU A 25 5.79 -3.06 -7.16
CA LEU A 25 5.25 -4.20 -6.42
C LEU A 25 6.38 -5.15 -6.02
N GLY A 26 6.23 -5.78 -4.86
CA GLY A 26 7.10 -6.84 -4.40
C GLY A 26 8.55 -6.42 -4.16
N GLY A 27 9.45 -7.36 -4.44
CA GLY A 27 10.86 -7.27 -4.07
C GLY A 27 11.17 -8.10 -2.83
N ASN A 28 12.46 -8.34 -2.60
CA ASN A 28 12.95 -9.21 -1.54
C ASN A 28 13.86 -8.49 -0.54
N ALA A 29 13.91 -7.16 -0.56
CA ALA A 29 14.83 -6.42 0.29
C ALA A 29 14.32 -5.02 0.66
N ALA A 30 14.71 -4.54 1.86
CA ALA A 30 14.34 -3.22 2.36
C ALA A 30 15.40 -2.65 3.33
N HIS A 31 15.61 -1.34 3.30
CA HIS A 31 16.47 -0.63 4.26
C HIS A 31 15.71 -0.32 5.56
N VAL A 32 15.52 -1.35 6.38
CA VAL A 32 14.80 -1.29 7.67
C VAL A 32 15.68 -1.83 8.79
N GLU A 33 15.48 -1.35 10.02
CA GLU A 33 16.27 -1.80 11.19
C GLU A 33 16.11 -3.31 11.40
N HIS A 34 14.86 -3.78 11.37
CA HIS A 34 14.48 -5.18 11.44
C HIS A 34 13.35 -5.44 10.45
N TRP A 35 13.34 -6.62 9.82
CA TRP A 35 12.21 -7.05 9.02
C TRP A 35 10.94 -7.11 9.89
N PRO A 36 9.79 -6.57 9.45
CA PRO A 36 8.60 -6.54 10.30
C PRO A 36 7.93 -7.91 10.41
N TYR A 37 7.36 -8.19 11.58
CA TYR A 37 6.64 -9.41 11.90
C TYR A 37 5.21 -9.07 12.35
N ASN A 38 4.25 -9.93 12.01
CA ASN A 38 2.89 -9.82 12.51
C ASN A 38 2.81 -10.20 14.02
N PRO A 39 1.68 -9.94 14.70
CA PRO A 39 1.49 -10.32 16.11
C PRO A 39 1.68 -11.81 16.42
N ASP A 40 1.52 -12.68 15.43
CA ASP A 40 1.69 -14.13 15.55
C ASP A 40 3.16 -14.57 15.40
N GLY A 41 4.07 -13.63 15.11
CA GLY A 41 5.50 -13.88 14.96
C GLY A 41 5.89 -14.37 13.57
N GLU A 42 5.02 -14.19 12.56
CA GLU A 42 5.32 -14.49 11.17
C GLU A 42 5.87 -13.25 10.44
N PRO A 43 6.89 -13.38 9.59
CA PRO A 43 7.40 -12.24 8.82
C PRO A 43 6.35 -11.69 7.85
N LEU A 44 6.25 -10.36 7.75
CA LEU A 44 5.38 -9.75 6.74
C LEU A 44 6.01 -9.86 5.34
N THR A 45 5.17 -9.91 4.31
CA THR A 45 5.58 -9.88 2.90
C THR A 45 5.70 -8.43 2.44
N LEU A 46 6.78 -8.10 1.71
CA LEU A 46 6.92 -6.80 1.05
C LEU A 46 5.95 -6.72 -0.15
N VAL A 47 4.95 -5.85 -0.03
CA VAL A 47 3.88 -5.67 -1.03
C VAL A 47 4.26 -4.61 -2.04
N ALA A 48 4.75 -3.46 -1.58
CA ALA A 48 5.11 -2.36 -2.47
C ALA A 48 6.25 -1.51 -1.91
N THR A 49 6.97 -0.86 -2.81
CA THR A 49 8.00 0.14 -2.53
C THR A 49 7.66 1.43 -3.27
N LEU A 50 7.72 2.56 -2.57
CA LEU A 50 7.48 3.90 -3.12
C LEU A 50 8.77 4.72 -3.03
N ASP A 51 9.37 5.04 -4.17
CA ASP A 51 10.36 6.12 -4.30
C ASP A 51 9.63 7.46 -4.34
N CYS A 52 9.70 8.20 -3.24
CA CYS A 52 8.92 9.41 -3.09
C CYS A 52 9.43 10.52 -4.02
N ALA A 53 10.73 10.57 -4.33
CA ALA A 53 11.27 11.60 -5.19
C ALA A 53 10.85 11.39 -6.65
N GLN A 54 10.84 10.13 -7.11
CA GLN A 54 10.36 9.78 -8.45
C GLN A 54 8.84 9.96 -8.56
N LEU A 55 8.09 9.50 -7.56
CA LEU A 55 6.63 9.56 -7.57
C LEU A 55 6.08 11.00 -7.54
N ARG A 56 6.78 11.92 -6.86
CA ARG A 56 6.46 13.36 -6.88
C ARG A 56 6.59 14.04 -8.24
N GLN A 57 7.26 13.42 -9.21
CA GLN A 57 7.29 13.92 -10.58
C GLN A 57 5.92 13.79 -11.28
N HIS A 58 5.07 12.89 -10.76
CA HIS A 58 3.76 12.57 -11.32
C HIS A 58 2.59 13.04 -10.45
N ILE A 59 2.76 13.10 -9.13
CA ILE A 59 1.68 13.41 -8.18
C ILE A 59 2.08 14.56 -7.26
N GLN A 60 1.15 15.49 -7.06
CA GLN A 60 1.29 16.60 -6.12
C GLN A 60 0.38 16.35 -4.91
N THR A 61 0.98 15.93 -3.79
CA THR A 61 0.34 15.87 -2.46
C THR A 61 1.38 16.26 -1.39
N ASP A 62 0.92 16.87 -0.30
CA ASP A 62 1.75 17.22 0.85
C ASP A 62 2.02 16.02 1.78
N SER A 63 1.27 14.92 1.66
CA SER A 63 1.44 13.73 2.49
C SER A 63 2.52 12.78 1.97
N LEU A 64 2.93 12.92 0.69
CA LEU A 64 4.06 12.18 0.13
C LEU A 64 5.37 12.87 0.50
N PRO A 65 6.33 12.20 1.18
CA PRO A 65 7.61 12.81 1.53
C PRO A 65 8.36 13.37 0.31
N ALA A 66 9.15 14.43 0.49
CA ALA A 66 9.92 15.00 -0.62
C ALA A 66 10.99 14.05 -1.19
N HIS A 67 11.54 13.20 -0.32
CA HIS A 67 12.62 12.25 -0.62
C HIS A 67 12.44 10.98 0.22
N GLY A 68 13.21 9.94 -0.13
CA GLY A 68 13.26 8.68 0.59
C GLY A 68 12.32 7.63 0.02
N ILE A 69 12.39 6.45 0.62
CA ILE A 69 11.62 5.28 0.20
C ILE A 69 10.60 4.94 1.29
N LEU A 70 9.36 4.59 0.90
CA LEU A 70 8.40 3.94 1.79
C LEU A 70 8.25 2.48 1.37
N TYR A 71 8.23 1.58 2.35
CA TYR A 71 7.98 0.16 2.19
C TYR A 71 6.63 -0.20 2.79
N VAL A 72 5.82 -0.92 2.02
CA VAL A 72 4.48 -1.38 2.41
C VAL A 72 4.52 -2.89 2.59
N PHE A 73 4.13 -3.35 3.77
CA PHE A 73 4.15 -4.75 4.16
C PHE A 73 2.76 -5.24 4.55
N SER A 74 2.49 -6.51 4.28
CA SER A 74 1.26 -7.20 4.69
C SER A 74 1.54 -8.63 5.10
N THR A 75 0.71 -9.16 5.99
CA THR A 75 0.60 -10.59 6.24
C THR A 75 0.11 -11.26 4.96
N TYR A 76 0.71 -12.41 4.66
CA TYR A 76 0.30 -13.27 3.56
C TYR A 76 0.56 -14.72 3.96
N SER A 77 -0.43 -15.57 3.78
CA SER A 77 -0.30 -17.01 3.97
C SER A 77 -1.05 -17.72 2.84
N PRO A 78 -0.38 -18.56 2.03
CA PRO A 78 -1.07 -19.29 0.96
C PRO A 78 -2.03 -20.36 1.51
N ASP A 79 -1.85 -20.78 2.75
CA ASP A 79 -2.59 -21.90 3.36
C ASP A 79 -3.51 -21.46 4.50
N GLY A 80 -3.34 -20.24 5.04
CA GLY A 80 -4.03 -19.74 6.22
C GLY A 80 -5.10 -18.70 5.89
N TYR A 81 -6.15 -18.63 6.72
CA TYR A 81 -7.08 -17.52 6.71
C TYR A 81 -6.46 -16.31 7.42
N PHE A 82 -6.35 -15.17 6.75
CA PHE A 82 -5.76 -13.94 7.32
C PHE A 82 -6.49 -12.65 6.95
N LEU A 83 -7.63 -12.72 6.25
CA LEU A 83 -8.35 -11.53 5.78
C LEU A 83 -8.74 -10.59 6.93
N ASP A 84 -9.41 -11.13 7.95
CA ASP A 84 -9.82 -10.35 9.14
C ASP A 84 -8.64 -9.60 9.80
N SER A 85 -7.44 -10.16 9.73
CA SER A 85 -6.24 -9.59 10.33
C SER A 85 -5.74 -8.36 9.58
N ILE A 86 -5.98 -8.27 8.27
CA ILE A 86 -5.56 -7.17 7.40
C ILE A 86 -6.70 -6.24 7.00
N THR A 87 -7.94 -6.57 7.39
CA THR A 87 -9.11 -5.70 7.21
C THR A 87 -9.11 -4.56 8.22
N PHE A 88 -9.52 -3.36 7.80
CA PHE A 88 -9.66 -2.25 8.71
C PHE A 88 -10.78 -2.47 9.74
N ASP A 89 -10.44 -2.36 11.02
CA ASP A 89 -11.41 -2.18 12.11
C ASP A 89 -11.11 -0.87 12.87
N ALA A 90 -12.12 -0.31 13.54
CA ALA A 90 -11.95 0.91 14.34
C ALA A 90 -10.93 0.74 15.49
N ALA A 91 -10.61 -0.50 15.88
CA ALA A 91 -9.58 -0.79 16.87
C ALA A 91 -8.15 -0.66 16.30
N VAL A 92 -7.95 -0.67 14.97
CA VAL A 92 -6.67 -0.36 14.29
C VAL A 92 -6.17 1.02 14.71
N LEU A 93 -7.05 2.01 14.87
CA LEU A 93 -6.70 3.36 15.32
C LEU A 93 -6.25 3.42 16.78
N HIS A 94 -6.66 2.46 17.61
CA HIS A 94 -6.34 2.40 19.03
C HIS A 94 -5.20 1.44 19.36
N ARG A 95 -4.75 0.64 18.39
CA ARG A 95 -3.55 -0.17 18.53
C ARG A 95 -2.34 0.77 18.49
N PRO A 96 -1.44 0.73 19.49
CA PRO A 96 -0.22 1.51 19.43
C PRO A 96 0.47 1.15 18.11
N THR A 97 0.78 2.19 17.33
CA THR A 97 1.38 2.24 15.99
C THR A 97 2.80 1.65 15.97
N ARG A 98 2.97 0.47 16.54
CA ARG A 98 4.18 -0.32 16.40
C ARG A 98 4.25 -0.86 14.99
N ALA A 99 5.47 -1.06 14.52
CA ALA A 99 5.81 -1.85 13.33
C ALA A 99 5.40 -3.34 13.42
N SER A 100 4.45 -3.69 14.30
CA SER A 100 4.01 -5.04 14.67
C SER A 100 2.49 -5.18 14.53
N GLY A 101 1.93 -4.67 13.45
CA GLY A 101 0.58 -4.99 13.00
C GLY A 101 0.63 -6.13 11.98
N TYR A 102 -0.53 -6.60 11.54
CA TYR A 102 -0.61 -7.52 10.40
C TYR A 102 -0.28 -6.83 9.07
N THR A 103 -0.17 -5.50 9.07
CA THR A 103 0.36 -4.68 7.99
C THR A 103 1.32 -3.64 8.58
N ALA A 104 2.21 -3.09 7.75
CA ALA A 104 3.10 -2.00 8.17
C ALA A 104 3.47 -1.09 6.99
N VAL A 105 3.61 0.21 7.26
CA VAL A 105 4.18 1.18 6.32
C VAL A 105 5.40 1.82 7.00
N LEU A 106 6.59 1.54 6.46
CA LEU A 106 7.86 1.94 7.05
C LEU A 106 8.61 2.87 6.10
N ALA A 107 9.15 3.97 6.61
CA ALA A 107 10.12 4.76 5.87
C ALA A 107 11.49 4.07 5.92
N ALA A 108 12.21 4.10 4.81
CA ALA A 108 13.61 3.67 4.78
C ALA A 108 14.43 4.51 5.77
N GLY A 109 15.23 3.84 6.58
CA GLY A 109 16.18 4.47 7.48
C GLY A 109 17.62 4.33 6.98
N ASN A 110 18.57 4.85 7.75
CA ASN A 110 19.99 4.62 7.52
C ASN A 110 20.40 3.25 8.13
N HIS A 111 19.83 2.18 7.58
CA HIS A 111 20.05 0.80 8.02
C HIS A 111 20.65 -0.03 6.89
N GLU A 112 21.31 -1.11 7.26
CA GLU A 112 21.72 -2.13 6.29
C GLU A 112 20.51 -2.72 5.57
N LEU A 113 20.75 -3.22 4.36
CA LEU A 113 19.72 -3.87 3.57
C LEU A 113 19.34 -5.20 4.23
N GLN A 114 18.08 -5.32 4.63
CA GLN A 114 17.49 -6.56 5.11
C GLN A 114 16.86 -7.31 3.94
N TYR A 115 16.97 -8.64 3.94
CA TYR A 115 16.34 -9.50 2.93
C TYR A 115 15.12 -10.22 3.51
N SER A 116 14.11 -10.44 2.66
CA SER A 116 12.88 -11.14 3.03
C SER A 116 13.21 -12.55 3.53
N PRO A 117 12.74 -12.94 4.73
CA PRO A 117 12.88 -14.30 5.24
C PRO A 117 11.82 -15.26 4.66
N VAL A 118 10.83 -14.73 3.93
CA VAL A 118 9.73 -15.49 3.30
C VAL A 118 9.77 -15.35 1.77
N ALA A 119 9.01 -16.20 1.08
CA ALA A 119 8.83 -16.13 -0.36
C ALA A 119 8.40 -14.71 -0.77
N SER A 120 9.11 -14.15 -1.74
CA SER A 120 8.92 -12.76 -2.17
C SER A 120 8.10 -12.67 -3.45
N ILE A 121 7.33 -11.60 -3.54
CA ILE A 121 6.61 -11.21 -4.75
C ILE A 121 7.64 -10.74 -5.79
N GLU A 122 7.49 -11.20 -7.04
CA GLU A 122 8.32 -10.74 -8.16
C GLU A 122 8.22 -9.22 -8.30
N GLN A 123 9.38 -8.56 -8.45
CA GLN A 123 9.43 -7.10 -8.51
C GLN A 123 8.86 -6.57 -9.82
N ARG A 124 7.84 -5.70 -9.76
CA ARG A 124 7.24 -5.09 -10.95
C ARG A 124 7.03 -3.58 -10.80
N SER A 125 7.72 -2.80 -11.61
CA SER A 125 7.61 -1.35 -11.63
C SER A 125 6.27 -0.92 -12.24
N ALA A 126 5.59 0.02 -11.60
CA ALA A 126 4.34 0.58 -12.10
C ALA A 126 4.61 1.71 -13.11
N ILE A 127 3.75 1.82 -14.11
CA ILE A 127 3.59 2.99 -14.98
C ILE A 127 2.19 3.57 -14.77
N LEU A 128 2.05 4.88 -14.99
CA LEU A 128 0.81 5.59 -14.74
C LEU A 128 0.13 5.99 -16.06
N GLY A 129 -1.19 5.83 -16.10
CA GLY A 129 -2.04 6.34 -17.17
C GLY A 129 -3.25 7.07 -16.59
N GLU A 130 -3.53 8.27 -17.09
CA GLU A 130 -4.74 9.00 -16.73
C GLU A 130 -5.99 8.24 -17.19
N ARG A 131 -6.98 8.16 -16.30
CA ARG A 131 -8.31 7.66 -16.64
C ARG A 131 -9.39 8.40 -15.86
N THR A 132 -10.61 8.29 -16.35
CA THR A 132 -11.78 8.87 -15.69
C THR A 132 -12.66 7.76 -15.14
N LEU A 133 -12.99 7.85 -13.85
CA LEU A 133 -13.97 6.99 -13.20
C LEU A 133 -15.32 7.69 -13.14
N GLY A 134 -16.35 6.97 -13.56
CA GLY A 134 -17.73 7.36 -13.38
C GLY A 134 -18.18 7.27 -11.91
N PRO A 135 -19.29 7.93 -11.54
CA PRO A 135 -19.75 8.00 -10.14
C PRO A 135 -20.20 6.66 -9.53
N GLN A 136 -20.34 5.61 -10.33
CA GLN A 136 -20.79 4.28 -9.90
C GLN A 136 -19.73 3.20 -10.21
N ASP A 137 -18.55 3.61 -10.68
CA ASP A 137 -17.50 2.67 -11.04
C ASP A 137 -16.84 2.14 -9.77
N ILE A 138 -16.71 0.82 -9.68
CA ILE A 138 -15.93 0.14 -8.65
C ILE A 138 -14.63 -0.34 -9.33
N PRO A 139 -13.50 0.35 -9.14
CA PRO A 139 -12.26 0.01 -9.79
C PRO A 139 -11.71 -1.33 -9.31
N ALA A 140 -11.62 -2.29 -10.23
CA ALA A 140 -11.02 -3.62 -10.02
C ALA A 140 -9.56 -3.65 -10.52
N ASP A 141 -8.78 -2.65 -10.12
CA ASP A 141 -7.39 -2.43 -10.52
C ASP A 141 -6.67 -1.47 -9.57
N SER A 142 -5.34 -1.48 -9.59
CA SER A 142 -4.50 -0.59 -8.81
C SER A 142 -4.49 0.83 -9.40
N LEU A 143 -4.63 1.85 -8.55
CA LEU A 143 -4.68 3.24 -8.97
C LEU A 143 -4.25 4.20 -7.87
N ILE A 144 -3.88 5.41 -8.27
CA ILE A 144 -3.61 6.55 -7.39
C ILE A 144 -4.76 7.54 -7.51
N SER A 145 -5.27 7.96 -6.35
CA SER A 145 -6.29 8.99 -6.20
C SER A 145 -6.13 9.61 -4.82
N MET A 146 -6.30 10.93 -4.71
CA MET A 146 -6.28 11.61 -3.40
C MET A 146 -7.65 11.60 -2.71
N THR A 147 -8.67 11.11 -3.42
CA THR A 147 -10.02 10.89 -2.88
C THR A 147 -10.27 9.39 -2.79
N PRO A 148 -10.67 8.88 -1.62
CA PRO A 148 -11.13 7.50 -1.49
C PRO A 148 -12.26 7.22 -2.49
N PRO A 149 -12.29 6.04 -3.13
CA PRO A 149 -13.42 5.63 -3.95
C PRO A 149 -14.72 5.67 -3.14
N HIS A 150 -15.86 5.98 -3.78
CA HIS A 150 -17.16 6.12 -3.10
C HIS A 150 -17.60 4.90 -2.28
N TRP A 151 -17.09 3.71 -2.60
CA TRP A 151 -17.40 2.46 -1.90
C TRP A 151 -16.54 2.23 -0.66
N ALA A 152 -15.44 2.99 -0.50
CA ALA A 152 -14.58 2.94 0.67
C ALA A 152 -15.17 3.84 1.77
N PRO A 153 -15.71 3.28 2.88
CA PRO A 153 -16.27 4.11 3.94
C PRO A 153 -15.18 4.97 4.60
N THR A 154 -15.27 6.29 4.44
CA THR A 154 -14.54 7.25 5.29
C THR A 154 -15.38 7.54 6.52
N ASN A 155 -15.14 6.82 7.62
CA ASN A 155 -15.77 7.19 8.88
C ASN A 155 -15.06 6.70 10.15
N PRO A 156 -13.73 6.91 10.26
CA PRO A 156 -13.22 7.35 11.56
C PRO A 156 -12.08 8.39 11.44
N PRO A 157 -11.51 8.90 12.56
CA PRO A 157 -10.43 9.92 12.62
C PRO A 157 -9.11 9.61 11.88
N ILE A 158 -9.06 8.63 10.97
CA ILE A 158 -7.98 8.45 10.00
C ILE A 158 -7.71 9.77 9.29
N ASP A 159 -8.78 10.45 8.86
CA ASP A 159 -8.69 11.69 8.07
C ASP A 159 -8.04 12.85 8.83
N ASP A 160 -7.89 12.79 10.16
CA ASP A 160 -7.19 13.84 10.91
C ASP A 160 -5.68 13.74 10.71
N ASP A 161 -5.15 12.52 10.68
CA ASP A 161 -3.71 12.23 10.66
C ASP A 161 -3.18 11.70 9.33
N TYR A 162 -4.06 11.15 8.50
CA TYR A 162 -3.71 10.42 7.29
C TYR A 162 -4.57 10.86 6.10
N GLU A 163 -3.99 10.74 4.91
CA GLU A 163 -4.62 11.05 3.63
C GLU A 163 -4.60 9.82 2.74
N PHE A 164 -5.72 9.50 2.10
CA PHE A 164 -5.77 8.42 1.12
C PHE A 164 -4.85 8.71 -0.06
N PHE A 165 -4.07 7.71 -0.46
CA PHE A 165 -3.06 7.88 -1.50
C PHE A 165 -3.31 6.99 -2.73
N CYS A 166 -3.48 5.69 -2.50
CA CYS A 166 -3.68 4.74 -3.58
C CYS A 166 -4.41 3.49 -3.10
N GLN A 167 -4.88 2.71 -4.08
CA GLN A 167 -5.32 1.34 -3.86
C GLN A 167 -4.45 0.37 -4.65
N PHE A 168 -4.27 -0.83 -4.09
CA PHE A 168 -3.69 -1.98 -4.75
C PHE A 168 -4.75 -3.06 -4.89
N TYR A 169 -4.88 -3.60 -6.09
CA TYR A 169 -5.78 -4.71 -6.39
C TYR A 169 -5.03 -6.03 -6.38
N SER A 170 -5.53 -7.04 -5.66
CA SER A 170 -4.80 -8.28 -5.43
C SER A 170 -4.41 -9.01 -6.72
N ALA A 171 -5.29 -9.05 -7.73
CA ALA A 171 -4.99 -9.74 -8.98
C ALA A 171 -3.94 -9.03 -9.87
N ASP A 172 -3.54 -7.79 -9.55
CA ASP A 172 -2.44 -7.13 -10.28
C ASP A 172 -1.06 -7.70 -9.91
N PHE A 173 -0.98 -8.45 -8.81
CA PHE A 173 0.26 -9.06 -8.35
C PHE A 173 0.62 -10.30 -9.20
N PRO A 174 1.93 -10.53 -9.43
CA PRO A 174 2.41 -11.71 -10.14
C PRO A 174 2.01 -13.01 -9.44
N ALA A 175 1.66 -14.04 -10.22
CA ALA A 175 1.57 -15.39 -9.70
C ALA A 175 2.89 -15.81 -9.01
N PRO A 176 2.83 -16.55 -7.88
CA PRO A 176 1.62 -17.12 -7.27
C PRO A 176 0.84 -16.19 -6.32
N PHE A 177 1.15 -14.89 -6.25
CA PHE A 177 0.61 -13.95 -5.25
C PHE A 177 -0.61 -13.15 -5.72
N THR A 178 -1.41 -13.68 -6.66
CA THR A 178 -2.61 -12.98 -7.17
C THR A 178 -3.70 -12.79 -6.10
N ASP A 179 -3.55 -13.43 -4.95
CA ASP A 179 -4.38 -13.40 -3.76
C ASP A 179 -3.60 -12.87 -2.54
N VAL A 180 -2.62 -11.98 -2.76
CA VAL A 180 -1.80 -11.38 -1.69
C VAL A 180 -2.63 -10.76 -0.55
N PHE A 181 -3.87 -10.34 -0.84
CA PHE A 181 -4.84 -9.82 0.12
C PHE A 181 -5.94 -10.82 0.48
N TYR A 182 -5.61 -12.12 0.48
CA TYR A 182 -6.47 -13.29 0.72
C TYR A 182 -7.47 -13.62 -0.40
N LEU A 183 -8.07 -12.61 -1.05
CA LEU A 183 -8.95 -12.80 -2.20
C LEU A 183 -8.34 -12.16 -3.44
N THR A 184 -8.55 -12.76 -4.61
CA THR A 184 -8.07 -12.21 -5.89
C THR A 184 -8.71 -10.87 -6.25
N ASP A 185 -9.94 -10.64 -5.79
CA ASP A 185 -10.70 -9.42 -6.00
C ASP A 185 -10.60 -8.43 -4.82
N ALA A 186 -9.76 -8.72 -3.81
CA ALA A 186 -9.55 -7.81 -2.70
C ALA A 186 -8.79 -6.54 -3.13
N VAL A 187 -9.17 -5.43 -2.51
CA VAL A 187 -8.56 -4.12 -2.68
C VAL A 187 -8.00 -3.65 -1.35
N ALA A 188 -6.72 -3.33 -1.33
CA ALA A 188 -6.05 -2.74 -0.18
C ALA A 188 -5.80 -1.24 -0.41
N HIS A 189 -6.01 -0.43 0.62
CA HIS A 189 -5.81 1.01 0.59
C HIS A 189 -4.54 1.40 1.34
N LEU A 190 -3.78 2.32 0.75
CA LEU A 190 -2.66 2.98 1.37
C LEU A 190 -3.07 4.42 1.72
N TYR A 191 -2.91 4.77 2.99
CA TYR A 191 -3.02 6.12 3.48
C TYR A 191 -1.64 6.61 3.94
N LEU A 192 -1.26 7.83 3.57
CA LEU A 192 0.00 8.45 3.96
C LEU A 192 -0.22 9.43 5.10
N ARG A 193 0.72 9.51 6.03
CA ARG A 193 0.64 10.46 7.14
C ARG A 193 0.70 11.89 6.61
N LYS A 194 -0.24 12.73 7.05
CA LYS A 194 -0.28 14.15 6.72
C LYS A 194 0.91 14.90 7.31
N THR A 195 1.39 15.91 6.59
CA THR A 195 2.42 16.81 7.11
C THR A 195 1.93 17.52 8.39
N GLY A 196 2.71 17.41 9.47
CA GLY A 196 2.39 18.00 10.78
C GLY A 196 1.60 17.10 11.74
N SER A 197 1.12 15.94 11.28
CA SER A 197 0.48 14.94 12.15
C SER A 197 1.44 14.42 13.23
N GLN A 198 0.89 14.10 14.41
CA GLN A 198 1.63 13.48 15.52
C GLN A 198 1.60 11.95 15.46
N ALA A 199 0.96 11.35 14.45
CA ALA A 199 0.89 9.91 14.30
C ALA A 199 2.29 9.32 14.05
N GLN A 200 2.58 8.16 14.64
CA GLN A 200 3.93 7.58 14.59
C GLN A 200 4.23 6.89 13.26
N ALA A 201 3.25 6.15 12.70
CA ALA A 201 3.44 5.40 11.47
C ALA A 201 3.48 6.31 10.25
N ALA A 202 4.36 6.00 9.28
CA ALA A 202 4.50 6.76 8.04
C ALA A 202 3.25 6.67 7.14
N GLY A 203 2.47 5.61 7.30
CA GLY A 203 1.19 5.39 6.64
C GLY A 203 0.40 4.27 7.29
N LEU A 204 -0.82 4.06 6.81
CA LEU A 204 -1.68 2.93 7.15
C LEU A 204 -1.95 2.12 5.89
N PHE A 205 -1.99 0.80 6.03
CA PHE A 205 -2.28 -0.11 4.94
C PHE A 205 -3.26 -1.19 5.40
N PHE A 206 -4.35 -1.40 4.67
CA PHE A 206 -5.38 -2.37 5.05
C PHE A 206 -6.33 -2.66 3.89
N VAL A 207 -7.03 -3.80 3.99
CA VAL A 207 -8.07 -4.21 3.06
C VAL A 207 -9.42 -3.64 3.50
N HIS A 208 -10.23 -3.19 2.55
CA HIS A 208 -11.65 -3.02 2.79
C HIS A 208 -12.40 -4.20 2.20
N THR A 209 -13.20 -4.86 3.03
CA THR A 209 -14.22 -5.78 2.57
C THR A 209 -15.51 -4.99 2.32
N ALA A 210 -16.12 -5.18 1.15
CA ALA A 210 -17.43 -4.63 0.82
C ALA A 210 -18.55 -5.25 1.67
#